data_AF-A0A160NX31-F1
#
_entry.id   AF-A0A160NX31-F1
#
_cell.length_a   1.000
_cell.length_b   1.000
_cell.length_c   1.000
_cell.angle_alpha   90.00
_cell.angle_beta   90.00
_cell.angle_gamma   90.00
#
_symmetry.space_group_name_H-M   'P 1'
#
loop_
_entity.id
_entity.type
_entity.pdbx_description
1 polymer ?
#
loop_
_entity_poly.entity_id
_entity_poly.type
_entity_poly.pdbx_seq_one_letter_code
_entity_poly.pdbx_strand_id
1 'polypeptide(L)' 'MRGPHGLKRTRLYVTGWCCDRHTPAAVAGRPEPPPGPGWPPGAYLYLTPDQHTPRSSP' A
#
# COMPACT_ATOMS: atom_id res chain seq x y z
N MET A 1 15.69 -10.62 16.50
CA MET A 1 14.72 -11.59 17.05
C MET A 1 13.31 -11.05 16.85
N ARG A 2 12.42 -11.81 16.21
CA ARG A 2 10.98 -11.54 16.10
C ARG A 2 10.32 -12.01 17.40
N GLY A 3 10.16 -11.12 18.37
CA GLY A 3 9.39 -11.43 19.59
C GLY A 3 7.88 -11.39 19.31
N PRO A 4 7.04 -12.07 20.10
CA PRO A 4 5.60 -11.94 19.99
C PRO A 4 5.16 -10.55 20.48
N HIS A 5 4.28 -9.91 19.72
CA HIS A 5 3.65 -8.64 20.04
C HIS A 5 2.28 -8.58 19.39
N GLY A 6 1.30 -8.13 20.17
CA GLY A 6 -0.10 -8.13 19.80
C GLY A 6 -0.42 -7.22 18.63
N LEU A 7 -1.49 -7.57 17.92
CA LEU A 7 -2.03 -6.84 16.79
C LEU A 7 -2.89 -5.64 17.25
N LYS A 8 -2.34 -4.77 18.11
CA LYS A 8 -3.09 -3.59 18.62
C LYS A 8 -3.64 -2.72 17.48
N ARG A 9 -2.92 -2.66 16.37
CA ARG A 9 -3.41 -2.24 15.07
C ARG A 9 -2.91 -3.24 14.04
N THR A 10 -3.85 -4.00 13.48
CA THR A 10 -3.58 -4.98 12.43
C THR A 10 -3.83 -4.37 11.08
N ARG A 11 -2.95 -4.62 10.13
CA ARG A 11 -3.16 -4.32 8.71
C ARG A 11 -3.04 -5.59 7.89
N LEU A 12 -3.91 -5.73 6.91
CA LEU A 12 -3.86 -6.83 5.96
C LEU A 12 -2.93 -6.45 4.81
N TYR A 13 -1.92 -7.26 4.59
CA TYR A 13 -1.04 -7.21 3.42
C TYR A 13 -1.18 -8.50 2.61
N VAL A 14 -0.60 -8.53 1.41
CA VAL A 14 -0.56 -9.74 0.56
C VAL A 14 0.10 -10.92 1.29
N THR A 15 1.05 -10.65 2.18
CA THR A 15 1.73 -11.66 3.00
C THR A 15 0.94 -12.11 4.23
N GLY A 16 -0.24 -11.54 4.47
CA GLY A 16 -1.09 -11.82 5.64
C GLY A 16 -1.22 -10.64 6.60
N TRP A 17 -1.69 -10.93 7.81
CA TRP A 17 -1.88 -9.93 8.86
C TRP A 17 -0.55 -9.50 9.48
N CYS A 18 -0.31 -8.18 9.53
CA CYS A 18 0.86 -7.60 10.16
C CYS A 18 0.45 -6.63 11.27
N CYS A 19 1.23 -6.61 12.36
CA CYS A 19 1.17 -5.52 13.34
C CYS A 19 2.02 -4.33 12.86
N ASP A 20 1.80 -3.15 13.45
CA ASP A 20 2.54 -1.91 13.14
C ASP A 20 4.07 -2.07 13.15
N ARG A 21 4.62 -2.99 13.95
CA ARG A 21 6.08 -3.24 14.02
C ARG A 21 6.60 -4.21 12.96
N HIS A 22 5.70 -4.87 12.23
CA HIS A 22 5.99 -5.92 11.25
C HIS A 22 5.43 -5.58 9.87
N THR A 23 4.99 -4.34 9.64
CA THR A 23 4.69 -3.90 8.29
C THR A 23 5.99 -3.89 7.46
N PRO A 24 5.91 -4.09 6.14
CA PRO A 24 7.09 -3.97 5.27
C PRO A 24 7.84 -2.64 5.44
N ALA A 25 7.10 -1.54 5.68
CA ALA A 25 7.69 -0.23 5.96
C ALA A 25 8.51 -0.24 7.26
N ALA A 26 7.96 -0.79 8.34
CA ALA A 26 8.66 -0.90 9.63
C ALA A 26 9.94 -1.76 9.53
N VAL A 27 9.88 -2.88 8.80
CA VAL A 27 11.06 -3.73 8.56
C VAL A 27 12.12 -2.99 7.73
N ALA A 28 11.69 -2.15 6.79
CA ALA A 28 12.58 -1.30 6.00
C ALA A 28 13.05 -0.02 6.72
N GLY A 29 12.65 0.18 7.99
CA GLY A 29 12.99 1.39 8.77
C GLY A 29 12.36 2.68 8.22
N ARG A 30 11.26 2.56 7.46
CA ARG A 30 10.53 3.69 6.87
C ARG A 30 9.33 4.05 7.74
N PRO A 31 8.89 5.32 7.72
CA PRO A 31 7.63 5.70 8.33
C PRO A 31 6.46 4.97 7.66
N GLU A 32 5.41 4.72 8.44
CA GLU A 32 4.17 4.11 7.93
C GLU A 32 3.52 5.05 6.90
N PRO A 33 3.11 4.55 5.72
CA PRO A 33 2.42 5.38 4.75
C PRO A 33 1.08 5.90 5.29
N PRO A 34 0.67 7.12 4.92
CA PRO A 34 -0.66 7.61 5.27
C PRO A 34 -1.74 6.68 4.67
N PRO A 35 -2.93 6.61 5.29
CA PRO A 35 -4.07 5.96 4.68
C PRO A 35 -4.26 6.48 3.25
N GLY A 36 -4.52 5.57 2.30
CA GLY A 36 -4.79 5.97 0.93
C GLY A 36 -6.05 6.85 0.83
N PRO A 37 -6.31 7.48 -0.33
CA PRO A 37 -7.40 8.46 -0.52
C PRO A 37 -8.84 7.97 -0.30
N GLY A 38 -9.05 6.74 0.20
CA GLY A 38 -10.38 6.17 0.41
C GLY A 38 -11.12 5.85 -0.89
N TRP A 39 -10.41 5.37 -1.92
CA TRP A 39 -11.01 5.07 -3.22
C TRP A 39 -12.21 4.12 -3.09
N PRO A 40 -13.31 4.38 -3.83
CA PRO A 40 -14.48 3.51 -3.79
C PRO A 40 -14.15 2.09 -4.30
N PRO A 41 -14.88 1.06 -3.83
CA PRO A 41 -14.73 -0.28 -4.36
C PRO A 41 -14.93 -0.27 -5.88
N GLY A 42 -14.06 -0.97 -6.61
CA GLY A 42 -14.07 -0.97 -8.08
C GLY A 42 -13.27 0.16 -8.73
N ALA A 43 -12.71 1.11 -7.97
CA ALA A 43 -11.83 2.16 -8.53
C ALA A 43 -10.64 1.61 -9.34
N TYR A 44 -10.16 0.42 -8.98
CA TYR A 44 -9.11 -0.29 -9.72
C TYR A 44 -9.50 -0.69 -11.15
N LEU A 45 -10.80 -0.71 -11.48
CA LEU A 45 -11.31 -0.97 -12.82
C LEU A 45 -11.34 0.30 -13.70
N TYR A 46 -11.38 1.48 -13.07
CA TYR A 46 -11.54 2.77 -13.74
C TYR A 46 -10.26 3.61 -13.77
N LEU A 47 -9.16 3.11 -13.19
CA LEU A 47 -7.82 3.66 -13.45
C LEU A 47 -7.49 3.37 -14.92
N THR A 48 -7.88 4.29 -15.80
CA THR A 48 -7.47 4.29 -17.19
C THR A 48 -5.94 4.20 -17.20
N PRO A 49 -5.34 3.19 -17.85
CA PRO A 49 -3.90 3.21 -18.06
C PRO A 49 -3.58 4.52 -18.77
N ASP A 50 -2.57 5.21 -18.22
CA ASP A 50 -2.00 6.46 -18.73
C ASP A 50 -2.08 6.46 -20.26
N GLN A 51 -2.92 7.34 -20.82
CA GLN A 51 -2.98 7.53 -22.25
C GLN A 51 -1.62 8.08 -22.65
N HIS A 52 -0.71 7.18 -23.02
CA HIS A 52 0.60 7.49 -23.58
C HIS A 52 0.36 8.50 -24.71
N THR A 53 0.56 9.77 -24.40
CA THR A 53 0.38 10.84 -25.38
C THR A 53 1.40 10.57 -26.48
N PRO A 54 1.01 10.19 -27.71
CA PRO A 54 1.98 10.14 -28.78
C PRO A 54 2.47 11.57 -28.95
N ARG A 55 3.78 11.77 -28.82
CA ARG A 55 4.44 13.04 -29.08
C ARG A 55 4.07 13.47 -30.50
N SER A 56 3.16 14.43 -30.63
CA SER A 56 2.81 15.02 -31.91
C SER A 56 4.05 15.76 -32.44
N SER A 57 4.66 15.23 -33.50
CA SER A 57 5.50 16.01 -34.43
C SER A 57 4.80 15.97 -35.78
N PRO A 58 4.58 17.14 -36.38
CA PRO A 58 5.39 17.51 -37.54
C PRO A 58 6.37 18.65 -37.26
#